data_AF-A0A1J5QQF0-F1
#
_entry.id   AF-A0A1J5QQF0-F1
#
_cell.length_a   1.000
_cell.length_b   1.000
_cell.length_c   1.000
_cell.angle_alpha   90.00
_cell.angle_beta   90.00
_cell.angle_gamma   90.00
#
_symmetry.space_group_name_H-M   'P 1'
#
loop_
_entity.id
_entity.type
_entity.pdbx_description
1 polymer ?
#
loop_
_entity_poly.entity_id
_entity_poly.type
_entity_poly.pdbx_seq_one_letter_code
_entity_poly.pdbx_strand_id
1 'polypeptide(L)'
;MTELTYPSGQWVGFYTYSRRPQRFLMDLLLEFREGLISGEGADGLGLFAIDGRYGADDGECTWIKTYFGRHSVEYTGYREKKGIWGTWKIRTTTGGFHIWPIGEGAALGELKASIEQEAPVCAEPVADPVGAQTL
;
A
#
# COMPACT_ATOMS: atom_id res chain seq x y z
N MET A 1 -20.54 14.77 -9.92
CA MET A 1 -19.27 14.06 -9.76
C MET A 1 -18.73 14.46 -8.40
N THR A 2 -18.48 13.52 -7.51
CA THR A 2 -17.75 13.81 -6.27
C THR A 2 -16.31 14.16 -6.66
N GLU A 3 -15.90 15.38 -6.38
CA GLU A 3 -14.53 15.84 -6.60
C GLU A 3 -13.57 14.97 -5.78
N LEU A 4 -12.62 14.31 -6.44
CA LEU A 4 -11.61 13.50 -5.77
C LEU A 4 -10.60 14.44 -5.10
N THR A 5 -10.49 14.34 -3.78
CA THR A 5 -9.52 15.14 -3.03
C THR A 5 -8.17 14.43 -2.92
N TYR A 6 -7.11 15.20 -3.15
CA TYR A 6 -5.72 14.78 -3.05
C TYR A 6 -5.01 15.62 -1.97
N PRO A 7 -5.24 15.32 -0.68
CA PRO A 7 -4.60 16.08 0.39
C PRO A 7 -3.10 15.81 0.42
N SER A 8 -2.31 16.88 0.33
CA SER A 8 -0.89 16.82 0.66
C SER A 8 -0.72 16.61 2.17
N GLY A 9 0.40 16.01 2.56
CA GLY A 9 0.71 15.73 3.97
C GLY A 9 0.98 14.25 4.22
N GLN A 10 0.69 13.80 5.43
CA GLN A 10 1.01 12.44 5.87
C GLN A 10 0.01 11.43 5.33
N TRP A 11 0.54 10.33 4.81
CA TRP A 11 -0.18 9.18 4.34
C TRP A 11 0.41 7.93 4.98
N VAL A 12 -0.42 6.90 5.11
CA VAL A 12 0.01 5.58 5.56
C VAL A 12 -0.68 4.53 4.71
N GLY A 13 -0.11 3.34 4.70
CA GLY A 13 -0.78 2.20 4.13
C GLY A 13 0.08 0.97 4.18
N PHE A 14 -0.18 0.08 3.24
CA PHE A 14 0.57 -1.14 3.09
C PHE A 14 0.75 -1.55 1.64
N TYR A 15 1.74 -2.41 1.40
CA TYR A 15 1.88 -3.17 0.17
C TYR A 15 1.89 -4.68 0.45
N THR A 16 1.50 -5.47 -0.53
CA THR A 16 1.54 -6.94 -0.51
C THR A 16 2.37 -7.43 -1.68
N TYR A 17 2.79 -8.70 -1.65
CA TYR A 17 3.36 -9.38 -2.82
C TYR A 17 2.29 -10.30 -3.41
N SER A 18 2.19 -10.42 -4.75
CA SER A 18 1.12 -11.18 -5.41
C SER A 18 0.99 -12.65 -4.94
N ARG A 19 2.03 -13.23 -4.35
CA ARG A 19 2.03 -14.62 -3.83
C ARG A 19 2.00 -14.73 -2.31
N ARG A 20 1.86 -13.62 -1.58
CA ARG A 20 1.87 -13.61 -0.10
C ARG A 20 0.77 -12.70 0.44
N PRO A 21 -0.04 -13.17 1.40
CA PRO A 21 -1.07 -12.35 2.02
C PRO A 21 -0.49 -11.30 2.98
N GLN A 22 0.81 -11.40 3.31
CA GLN A 22 1.48 -10.50 4.24
C GLN A 22 1.42 -9.05 3.75
N ARG A 23 0.95 -8.17 4.64
CA ARG A 23 0.93 -6.72 4.46
C ARG A 23 2.21 -6.14 5.07
N PHE A 24 2.85 -5.25 4.33
CA PHE A 24 4.03 -4.51 4.77
C PHE A 24 3.66 -3.05 4.86
N LEU A 25 3.74 -2.50 6.08
CA LEU A 25 3.38 -1.11 6.35
C LEU A 25 4.38 -0.14 5.73
N MET A 26 3.88 1.02 5.33
CA MET A 26 4.68 2.13 4.84
C MET A 26 4.09 3.46 5.29
N ASP A 27 4.96 4.38 5.67
CA ASP A 27 4.63 5.76 5.99
C ASP A 27 5.12 6.66 4.84
N LEU A 28 4.31 7.65 4.46
CA LEU A 28 4.60 8.54 3.35
C LEU A 28 4.27 9.99 3.71
N LEU A 29 5.04 10.91 3.16
CA LEU A 29 4.75 12.32 3.09
C LEU A 29 4.60 12.67 1.60
N LEU A 30 3.37 12.98 1.17
CA LEU A 30 3.05 13.22 -0.23
C LEU A 30 2.67 14.67 -0.47
N GLU A 31 3.14 15.23 -1.57
CA GLU A 31 2.71 16.52 -2.11
C GLU A 31 2.00 16.29 -3.44
N PHE A 32 0.77 16.81 -3.54
CA PHE A 32 -0.05 16.82 -4.74
C PHE A 32 -0.20 18.27 -5.20
N ARG A 33 0.30 18.57 -6.40
CA ARG A 33 0.25 19.92 -6.98
C ARG A 33 0.22 19.81 -8.50
N GLU A 34 -0.74 20.49 -9.14
CA GLU A 34 -0.79 20.64 -10.61
C GLU A 34 -0.70 19.30 -11.38
N GLY A 35 -1.33 18.24 -10.87
CA GLY A 35 -1.30 16.91 -11.50
C GLY A 35 -0.01 16.12 -11.25
N LEU A 36 0.91 16.64 -10.43
CA LEU A 36 2.14 15.96 -10.01
C LEU A 36 1.99 15.37 -8.61
N ILE A 37 2.61 14.21 -8.41
CA ILE A 37 2.79 13.57 -7.11
C ILE A 37 4.28 13.58 -6.82
N SER A 38 4.69 14.12 -5.69
CA SER A 38 6.05 13.98 -5.18
C SER A 38 6.01 13.62 -3.71
N GLY A 39 7.11 13.09 -3.18
CA GLY A 39 7.17 12.81 -1.75
C GLY A 39 8.32 11.92 -1.34
N GLU A 40 8.26 11.55 -0.08
CA GLU A 40 9.22 10.65 0.55
C GLU A 40 8.52 9.76 1.55
N GLY A 41 9.22 8.73 2.03
CA GLY A 41 8.67 7.83 3.01
C GLY A 41 9.65 6.79 3.49
N ALA A 42 9.13 5.92 4.35
CA ALA A 42 9.88 4.84 4.96
C ALA A 42 9.01 3.58 5.05
N ASP A 43 9.66 2.44 4.87
CA ASP A 43 9.09 1.12 5.15
C ASP A 43 10.18 0.18 5.71
N GLY A 44 9.84 -1.11 5.86
CA GLY A 44 10.78 -2.11 6.37
C GLY A 44 12.02 -2.35 5.51
N LEU A 45 12.10 -1.81 4.28
CA LEU A 45 13.27 -1.88 3.40
C LEU A 45 14.17 -0.64 3.50
N GLY A 46 13.62 0.51 3.91
CA GLY A 46 14.35 1.75 4.15
C GLY A 46 13.65 3.00 3.63
N LEU A 47 14.42 4.08 3.52
CA LEU A 47 13.95 5.36 2.99
C LEU A 47 13.79 5.33 1.47
N PHE A 48 12.77 6.02 0.98
CA PHE A 48 12.50 6.13 -0.44
C PHE A 48 11.94 7.51 -0.81
N ALA A 49 12.11 7.88 -2.07
CA ALA A 49 11.50 9.03 -2.70
C ALA A 49 10.43 8.60 -3.72
N ILE A 50 9.45 9.47 -3.97
CA ILE A 50 8.36 9.28 -4.92
C ILE A 50 8.33 10.46 -5.89
N ASP A 51 8.20 10.14 -7.18
CA ASP A 51 7.97 11.11 -8.27
C ASP A 51 6.97 10.52 -9.28
N GLY A 52 5.95 11.29 -9.65
CA GLY A 52 4.86 10.80 -10.49
C GLY A 52 3.80 11.83 -10.84
N ARG A 53 2.65 11.34 -11.29
CA ARG A 53 1.51 12.13 -11.74
C ARG A 53 0.17 11.55 -11.30
N TYR A 54 -0.83 12.40 -11.19
CA TYR A 54 -2.22 12.02 -10.99
C TYR A 54 -3.15 12.75 -11.95
N GLY A 55 -4.19 12.05 -12.42
CA GLY A 55 -5.32 12.63 -13.11
C GLY A 55 -6.41 13.00 -12.11
N ALA A 56 -6.75 14.28 -12.02
CA ALA A 56 -7.84 14.74 -11.16
C ALA A 56 -9.21 14.24 -11.66
N ASP A 57 -9.34 14.04 -12.98
CA ASP A 57 -10.60 13.71 -13.64
C ASP A 57 -10.92 12.22 -13.65
N ASP A 58 -9.91 11.37 -13.87
CA ASP A 58 -10.05 9.91 -13.98
C ASP A 58 -9.65 9.16 -12.70
N GLY A 59 -8.99 9.85 -11.77
CA GLY A 59 -8.49 9.27 -10.53
C GLY A 59 -7.20 8.46 -10.70
N GLU A 60 -6.62 8.38 -11.90
CA GLU A 60 -5.43 7.57 -12.16
C GLU A 60 -4.21 8.18 -11.48
N CYS A 61 -3.40 7.36 -10.83
CA CYS A 61 -2.16 7.76 -10.17
C CYS A 61 -1.03 6.84 -10.62
N THR A 62 0.07 7.43 -11.10
CA THR A 62 1.27 6.67 -11.48
C THR A 62 2.50 7.33 -10.91
N TRP A 63 3.41 6.55 -10.32
CA TRP A 63 4.65 7.09 -9.78
C TRP A 63 5.77 6.05 -9.75
N ILE A 64 6.99 6.55 -9.61
CA ILE A 64 8.19 5.75 -9.37
C ILE A 64 8.60 5.95 -7.92
N LYS A 65 8.70 4.84 -7.19
CA LYS A 65 9.29 4.79 -5.85
C LYS A 65 10.76 4.40 -5.96
N THR A 66 11.68 5.26 -5.53
CA THR A 66 13.12 5.03 -5.63
C THR A 66 13.76 4.92 -4.26
N TYR A 67 14.39 3.78 -3.99
CA TYR A 67 15.27 3.62 -2.82
C TYR A 67 16.66 4.14 -3.17
N PHE A 68 17.19 5.08 -2.38
CA PHE A 68 18.49 5.70 -2.62
C PHE A 68 19.59 4.66 -2.83
N GLY A 69 20.21 4.68 -4.01
CA GLY A 69 21.32 3.78 -4.38
C GLY A 69 20.96 2.31 -4.60
N ARG A 70 19.65 1.96 -4.70
CA ARG A 70 19.22 0.56 -4.84
C ARG A 70 18.42 0.31 -6.12
N HIS A 71 17.10 0.42 -6.03
CA HIS A 71 16.19 0.08 -7.12
C HIS A 71 14.96 0.98 -7.10
N SER A 72 14.32 1.05 -8.26
CA SER A 72 13.06 1.76 -8.46
C SER A 72 11.93 0.76 -8.66
N VAL A 73 10.75 1.13 -8.18
CA VAL A 73 9.52 0.35 -8.27
C VAL A 73 8.46 1.21 -8.94
N GLU A 74 7.80 0.67 -9.95
CA GLU A 74 6.73 1.31 -10.69
C GLU A 74 5.40 1.09 -9.95
N TYR A 75 4.64 2.16 -9.70
CA TYR A 75 3.32 2.11 -9.08
C TYR A 75 2.27 2.64 -10.06
N THR A 76 1.14 1.93 -10.13
CA THR A 76 -0.05 2.32 -10.88
C THR A 76 -1.27 2.04 -10.02
N GLY A 77 -2.09 3.05 -9.79
CA GLY A 77 -3.28 2.92 -8.96
C GLY A 77 -4.35 3.95 -9.28
N TYR A 78 -5.41 3.90 -8.50
CA TYR A 78 -6.59 4.74 -8.66
C TYR A 78 -7.00 5.31 -7.31
N ARG A 79 -7.38 6.59 -7.32
CA ARG A 79 -7.94 7.29 -6.18
C ARG A 79 -9.42 6.93 -6.06
N GLU A 80 -9.79 6.32 -4.94
CA GLU A 80 -11.19 6.01 -4.64
C GLU A 80 -11.52 6.35 -3.18
N LYS A 81 -12.65 7.01 -2.93
CA LYS A 81 -13.17 7.34 -1.59
C LYS A 81 -12.10 8.00 -0.70
N LYS A 82 -11.46 7.21 0.17
CA LYS A 82 -10.52 7.66 1.21
C LYS A 82 -9.06 7.29 0.94
N GLY A 83 -8.71 6.58 -0.13
CA GLY A 83 -7.31 6.22 -0.42
C GLY A 83 -6.97 6.12 -1.90
N ILE A 84 -5.71 5.76 -2.16
CA ILE A 84 -5.19 5.34 -3.46
C ILE A 84 -4.82 3.87 -3.33
N TRP A 85 -5.36 3.04 -4.21
CA TRP A 85 -5.07 1.61 -4.25
C TRP A 85 -4.68 1.18 -5.65
N GLY A 86 -3.92 0.10 -5.77
CA GLY A 86 -3.47 -0.35 -7.08
C GLY A 86 -2.41 -1.43 -6.99
N THR A 87 -1.53 -1.43 -7.99
CA THR A 87 -0.46 -2.39 -8.14
C THR A 87 0.90 -1.73 -8.22
N TRP A 88 1.91 -2.46 -7.79
CA TRP A 88 3.30 -2.09 -8.00
C TRP A 88 4.03 -3.21 -8.74
N LYS A 89 5.10 -2.85 -9.45
CA LYS A 89 5.95 -3.76 -10.20
C LYS A 89 7.42 -3.38 -10.09
N ILE A 90 8.26 -4.39 -9.89
CA ILE A 90 9.70 -4.32 -10.06
C ILE A 90 10.20 -5.56 -10.79
N ARG A 91 10.79 -5.37 -11.97
CA ARG A 91 11.24 -6.47 -12.83
C ARG A 91 10.12 -7.49 -13.06
N THR A 92 10.27 -8.71 -12.52
CA THR A 92 9.31 -9.82 -12.62
C THR A 92 8.40 -9.96 -11.39
N THR A 93 8.59 -9.13 -10.37
CA THR A 93 7.82 -9.17 -9.13
C THR A 93 6.77 -8.08 -9.12
N THR A 94 5.57 -8.44 -8.64
CA THR A 94 4.42 -7.55 -8.55
C THR A 94 3.73 -7.71 -7.20
N GLY A 95 2.86 -6.75 -6.91
CA GLY A 95 2.00 -6.81 -5.75
C GLY A 95 0.94 -5.73 -5.73
N GLY A 96 0.10 -5.77 -4.70
CA GLY A 96 -0.92 -4.75 -4.47
C GLY A 96 -0.43 -3.70 -3.48
N PHE A 97 -1.07 -2.54 -3.47
CA PHE A 97 -0.91 -1.56 -2.39
C PHE A 97 -2.24 -0.85 -2.11
N HIS A 98 -2.33 -0.29 -0.91
CA HIS A 98 -3.38 0.65 -0.54
C HIS A 98 -2.81 1.65 0.46
N ILE A 99 -2.95 2.95 0.15
CA ILE A 99 -2.54 4.08 0.99
C ILE A 99 -3.69 5.05 1.18
N TRP A 100 -3.72 5.74 2.31
CA TRP A 100 -4.72 6.76 2.61
C TRP A 100 -4.11 7.88 3.47
N PRO A 101 -4.64 9.11 3.36
CA PRO A 101 -4.15 10.23 4.14
C PRO A 101 -4.53 10.04 5.60
N ILE A 102 -3.62 10.45 6.47
CA ILE A 102 -3.88 10.61 7.89
C ILE A 102 -4.61 11.95 8.00
N GLY A 103 -5.93 11.89 8.25
CA GLY A 103 -6.69 13.10 8.56
C GLY A 103 -6.08 13.80 9.78
N GLU A 104 -6.22 15.12 9.87
CA GLU A 104 -5.78 15.88 11.04
C GLU A 104 -6.36 15.26 12.33
N GLY A 105 -5.51 14.57 13.11
CA GLY A 105 -5.89 13.99 14.41
C GLY A 105 -5.97 12.47 14.49
N ALA A 106 -5.75 11.69 13.43
CA ALA A 106 -5.68 10.23 13.54
C ALA A 106 -4.28 9.77 13.97
N ALA A 107 -4.18 9.11 15.12
CA ALA A 107 -2.91 8.59 15.63
C ALA A 107 -2.40 7.46 14.72
N LEU A 108 -1.28 7.70 14.05
CA LEU A 108 -0.59 6.73 13.19
C LEU A 108 -0.45 5.33 13.85
N GLY A 109 -0.27 5.29 15.18
CA GLY A 109 -0.16 4.05 15.95
C GLY A 109 -1.45 3.23 16.01
N GLU A 110 -2.62 3.85 16.16
CA GLU A 110 -3.91 3.14 16.22
C GLU A 110 -4.29 2.54 14.86
N LEU A 111 -3.97 3.28 13.80
CA LEU A 111 -4.22 2.85 12.43
C LEU A 111 -3.30 1.68 12.04
N LYS A 112 -2.01 1.73 12.43
CA LYS A 112 -1.09 0.60 12.26
C LYS A 112 -1.56 -0.64 13.01
N ALA A 113 -1.98 -0.50 14.27
CA ALA A 113 -2.52 -1.60 15.06
C ALA A 113 -3.77 -2.24 14.42
N SER A 114 -4.66 -1.43 13.82
CA SER A 114 -5.85 -1.96 13.12
C SER A 114 -5.50 -2.76 11.85
N ILE A 115 -4.49 -2.34 11.09
CA ILE A 115 -4.04 -3.05 9.88
C ILE A 115 -3.40 -4.40 10.26
N GLU A 116 -2.68 -4.44 11.38
CA GLU A 116 -2.05 -5.64 11.91
C GLU A 116 -3.06 -6.64 12.49
N GLN A 117 -4.14 -6.16 13.13
CA GLN A 117 -5.19 -7.03 13.69
C GLN A 117 -6.16 -7.61 12.64
N GLU A 118 -6.32 -6.97 11.48
CA GLU A 118 -7.13 -7.50 10.36
C GLU A 118 -6.39 -8.53 9.49
N ALA A 119 -5.12 -8.85 9.77
CA ALA A 119 -4.47 -9.99 9.13
C ALA A 119 -5.19 -11.28 9.55
N PRO A 120 -5.58 -12.16 8.61
CA PRO A 120 -6.32 -13.36 8.98
C PRO A 120 -5.46 -14.20 9.90
N VAL A 121 -5.93 -14.37 11.14
CA VAL A 121 -5.57 -15.50 12.00
C VAL A 121 -5.74 -16.75 11.13
N CYS A 122 -4.63 -17.34 10.70
CA CYS A 122 -4.65 -18.55 9.92
C CYS A 122 -5.49 -19.58 10.68
N ALA A 123 -6.61 -19.97 10.08
CA ALA A 123 -7.45 -21.05 10.55
C ALA A 123 -6.55 -22.27 10.79
N GLU A 124 -6.54 -22.75 12.03
CA GLU A 124 -5.91 -24.01 12.36
C GLU A 124 -6.54 -25.10 11.48
N PRO A 125 -5.74 -25.95 10.81
CA PRO A 125 -6.31 -27.06 10.06
C PRO A 125 -6.99 -28.00 11.05
N VAL A 126 -8.32 -28.13 10.90
CA VAL A 126 -9.11 -29.20 11.51
C VAL A 126 -8.43 -30.52 11.11
N ALA A 127 -7.93 -31.26 12.10
CA ALA A 127 -7.39 -32.59 11.90
C ALA A 127 -8.54 -33.53 11.53
N ASP A 128 -8.62 -33.93 10.26
CA ASP A 128 -9.44 -35.05 9.84
C ASP A 128 -8.81 -36.36 10.34
N PRO A 129 -9.58 -37.29 10.94
CA PRO A 129 -9.07 -38.60 11.31
C PRO A 129 -8.88 -39.46 10.05
N VAL A 130 -7.63 -39.67 9.65
CA VAL A 130 -7.27 -40.68 8.64
C VAL A 130 -7.44 -42.06 9.25
N GLY A 131 -8.41 -42.80 8.73
CA GLY A 131 -8.55 -44.23 8.98
C GLY A 131 -7.36 -45.01 8.41
N ALA A 132 -6.91 -46.02 9.16
CA ALA A 132 -6.11 -47.12 8.65
C ALA A 132 -6.93 -48.41 8.79
N GLN A 133 -7.15 -49.09 7.67
CA GLN A 133 -7.71 -50.43 7.61
C GLN A 133 -6.60 -51.50 7.80
N THR A 134 -7.04 -52.67 8.27
CA THR A 134 -6.54 -54.04 7.98
C THR A 134 -5.35 -54.57 8.77
N LEU A 135 -5.64 -55.51 9.69
CA LEU A 135 -5.54 -56.97 9.47
C LEU A 135 -6.53 -57.71 10.37
#